data_AF-A0A3C2E6K2-F1
#
_entry.id   AF-A0A3C2E6K2-F1
#
_cell.length_a   1.000
_cell.length_b   1.000
_cell.length_c   1.000
_cell.angle_alpha   90.00
_cell.angle_beta   90.00
_cell.angle_gamma   90.00
#
_symmetry.space_group_name_H-M   'P 1'
#
loop_
_entity.id
_entity.type
_entity.pdbx_description
1 polymer ?
#
loop_
_entity_poly.entity_id
_entity_poly.type
_entity_poly.pdbx_seq_one_letter_code
_entity_poly.pdbx_strand_id
1 'polypeptide(L)'
;ILPHEVIDRPKGYFPVPALKYLRGPYLDMVRDAVSSDAFRDRNLVQPAYIDRLLADPEGEITPLRGSKLWQVGVLALWLDAHDRVAA
;
A
#
# COMPACT_ATOMS: atom_id res chain seq x y z
N ILE A 1 -19.12 29.82 10.51
CA ILE A 1 -19.31 28.78 11.55
C ILE A 1 -19.92 27.56 10.86
N LEU A 2 -19.49 26.34 11.18
CA LEU A 2 -20.00 25.09 10.58
C LEU A 2 -21.26 24.58 11.32
N PRO A 3 -22.16 23.82 10.66
CA PRO A 3 -23.33 23.23 11.30
C PRO A 3 -22.97 22.21 12.41
N HIS A 4 -23.74 22.19 13.51
CA HIS A 4 -23.54 21.28 14.64
C HIS A 4 -23.53 19.80 14.22
N GLU A 5 -24.37 19.41 13.27
CA GLU A 5 -24.43 18.06 12.69
C GLU A 5 -23.12 17.59 12.03
N VAL A 6 -22.26 18.52 11.60
CA VAL A 6 -20.93 18.17 11.05
C VAL A 6 -19.89 18.02 12.16
N ILE A 7 -20.01 18.80 13.23
CA ILE A 7 -19.09 18.75 14.39
C ILE A 7 -19.28 17.44 15.14
N ASP A 8 -20.53 17.05 15.38
CA ASP A 8 -20.88 15.90 16.22
C ASP A 8 -21.15 14.61 15.41
N ARG A 9 -20.83 14.62 14.11
CA ARG A 9 -21.00 13.44 13.24
C ARG A 9 -20.19 12.26 13.81
N PRO A 10 -20.79 11.07 13.96
CA PRO A 10 -20.03 9.86 14.25
C PRO A 10 -18.90 9.63 13.23
N LYS A 11 -17.77 9.08 13.68
CA LYS A 11 -16.65 8.73 12.79
C LYS A 11 -17.17 7.80 11.69
N GLY A 12 -17.18 8.31 10.47
CA GLY A 12 -17.63 7.57 9.29
C GLY A 12 -16.49 6.73 8.72
N TYR A 13 -16.82 5.56 8.20
CA TYR A 13 -15.91 4.79 7.36
C TYR A 13 -15.56 5.61 6.11
N PHE A 14 -14.26 5.68 5.78
CA PHE A 14 -13.78 6.31 4.54
C PHE A 14 -13.33 5.22 3.58
N PRO A 15 -14.18 4.76 2.65
CA PRO A 15 -13.80 3.73 1.70
C PRO A 15 -12.77 4.29 0.72
N VAL A 16 -11.65 3.58 0.56
CA VAL A 16 -10.67 3.87 -0.50
C VAL A 16 -10.50 2.62 -1.37
N PRO A 17 -11.46 2.34 -2.29
CA PRO A 17 -11.47 1.08 -3.04
C PRO A 17 -10.20 0.82 -3.84
N ALA A 18 -9.58 1.87 -4.38
CA ALA A 18 -8.33 1.79 -5.15
C ALA A 18 -7.16 1.20 -4.34
N LEU A 19 -7.12 1.43 -3.02
CA LEU A 19 -6.06 0.91 -2.14
C LEU A 19 -6.38 -0.49 -1.60
N LYS A 20 -7.62 -0.94 -1.78
CA LYS A 20 -8.05 -2.30 -1.43
C LYS A 20 -7.93 -3.25 -2.63
N TYR A 21 -8.27 -2.77 -3.81
CA TYR A 21 -8.20 -3.52 -5.07
C TYR A 21 -7.27 -2.79 -6.01
N LEU A 22 -5.96 -3.10 -5.90
CA LEU A 22 -4.94 -2.45 -6.69
C LEU A 22 -5.08 -2.86 -8.16
N ARG A 23 -5.29 -1.88 -9.03
CA ARG A 23 -5.47 -2.05 -10.47
C ARG A 23 -4.81 -0.92 -11.24
N GLY A 24 -4.44 -1.20 -12.49
CA GLY A 24 -3.85 -0.23 -13.41
C GLY A 24 -2.73 0.57 -12.75
N PRO A 25 -2.76 1.92 -12.82
CA PRO A 25 -1.62 2.75 -12.42
C PRO A 25 -1.22 2.60 -10.94
N TYR A 26 -2.15 2.26 -10.05
CA TYR A 26 -1.81 2.03 -8.64
C TYR A 26 -1.12 0.69 -8.41
N LEU A 27 -1.49 -0.35 -9.17
CA LEU A 27 -0.78 -1.63 -9.12
C LEU A 27 0.61 -1.49 -9.72
N ASP A 28 0.74 -0.77 -10.83
CA ASP A 28 2.03 -0.51 -11.49
C ASP A 28 2.96 0.27 -10.55
N MET A 29 2.48 1.35 -9.94
CA MET A 29 3.22 2.11 -8.93
C MET A 29 3.70 1.23 -7.77
N VAL A 30 2.84 0.36 -7.24
CA VAL A 30 3.24 -0.55 -6.15
C VAL A 30 4.24 -1.59 -6.63
N ARG A 31 4.06 -2.14 -7.83
CA ARG A 31 4.98 -3.11 -8.45
C ARG A 31 6.37 -2.51 -8.60
N ASP A 32 6.46 -1.28 -9.09
CA ASP A 32 7.72 -0.56 -9.25
C ASP A 32 8.39 -0.32 -7.90
N ALA A 33 7.62 0.15 -6.91
CA ALA A 33 8.14 0.41 -5.56
C ALA A 33 8.72 -0.84 -4.90
N VAL A 34 7.99 -1.97 -4.90
CA VAL A 34 8.47 -3.22 -4.27
C VAL A 34 9.56 -3.92 -5.07
N SER A 35 9.78 -3.50 -6.33
CA SER A 35 10.88 -4.01 -7.16
C SER A 35 12.14 -3.15 -7.09
N SER A 36 12.08 -1.98 -6.45
CA SER A 36 13.21 -1.06 -6.31
C SER A 36 14.33 -1.62 -5.43
N ASP A 37 15.56 -1.24 -5.74
CA ASP A 37 16.73 -1.60 -4.92
C ASP A 37 16.62 -1.02 -3.50
N ALA A 38 16.07 0.19 -3.38
CA ALA A 38 15.80 0.86 -2.10
C ALA A 38 14.94 0.01 -1.14
N PHE A 39 14.03 -0.81 -1.69
CA PHE A 39 13.23 -1.76 -0.92
C PHE A 39 13.91 -3.13 -0.79
N ARG A 40 14.41 -3.69 -1.91
CA ARG A 40 14.92 -5.07 -1.97
C ARG A 40 16.19 -5.27 -1.16
N ASP A 41 17.12 -4.31 -1.17
CA ASP A 41 18.40 -4.42 -0.47
C ASP A 41 18.23 -4.49 1.06
N ARG A 42 17.10 -3.97 1.56
CA ARG A 42 16.77 -3.99 2.99
C ARG A 42 16.38 -5.39 3.48
N ASN A 43 16.07 -6.34 2.59
CA ASN A 43 15.71 -7.73 2.93
C ASN A 43 14.58 -7.85 3.98
N LEU A 44 13.65 -6.89 4.01
CA LEU A 44 12.58 -6.82 5.01
C LEU A 44 11.42 -7.79 4.74
N VAL A 45 11.23 -8.17 3.48
CA VAL A 45 10.15 -9.07 3.04
C VAL A 45 10.72 -10.12 2.09
N GLN A 46 10.28 -11.38 2.26
CA GLN A 46 10.73 -12.49 1.43
C GLN A 46 10.31 -12.26 -0.04
N PRO A 47 11.21 -12.37 -1.03
CA PRO A 47 10.88 -12.16 -2.44
C PRO A 47 9.70 -13.03 -2.91
N ALA A 48 9.70 -14.32 -2.54
CA ALA A 48 8.63 -15.24 -2.88
C ALA A 48 7.25 -14.82 -2.32
N TYR A 49 7.22 -14.09 -1.20
CA TYR A 49 5.99 -13.54 -0.66
C TYR A 49 5.48 -12.37 -1.52
N ILE A 50 6.38 -11.48 -1.96
CA ILE A 50 6.04 -10.40 -2.89
C ILE A 50 5.50 -10.96 -4.20
N ASP A 51 6.15 -11.97 -4.77
CA ASP A 51 5.71 -12.62 -6.00
C ASP A 51 4.29 -13.18 -5.86
N ARG A 52 3.98 -13.82 -4.71
CA ARG A 52 2.65 -14.32 -4.39
C ARG A 52 1.61 -13.19 -4.32
N LEU A 53 1.94 -12.09 -3.64
CA LEU A 53 1.04 -10.93 -3.56
C LEU A 53 0.80 -10.29 -4.94
N LEU A 54 1.81 -10.24 -5.80
CA LEU A 54 1.71 -9.66 -7.14
C LEU A 54 0.97 -10.58 -8.13
N ALA A 55 0.97 -11.89 -7.90
CA ALA A 55 0.24 -12.87 -8.71
C ALA A 55 -1.29 -12.82 -8.46
N ASP A 56 -1.71 -12.51 -7.23
CA ASP A 56 -3.12 -12.30 -6.87
C ASP A 56 -3.30 -11.04 -6.00
N PRO A 57 -3.17 -9.83 -6.60
CA PRO A 57 -3.16 -8.56 -5.87
C PRO A 57 -4.51 -8.20 -5.23
N GLU A 58 -5.61 -8.86 -5.64
CA GLU A 58 -6.96 -8.62 -5.13
C GLU A 58 -7.45 -9.69 -4.15
N GLY A 59 -6.95 -10.92 -4.23
CA GLY A 59 -7.31 -12.00 -3.32
C GLY A 59 -6.55 -11.96 -1.99
N GLU A 60 -5.36 -11.32 -1.96
CA GLU A 60 -4.52 -11.23 -0.76
C GLU A 60 -4.94 -10.09 0.18
N ILE A 61 -6.06 -10.30 0.87
CA ILE A 61 -6.71 -9.33 1.76
C ILE A 61 -6.47 -9.67 3.25
N THR A 62 -6.30 -8.63 4.09
CA THR A 62 -6.16 -8.77 5.55
C THR A 62 -7.52 -9.04 6.23
N PRO A 63 -7.55 -9.52 7.49
CA PRO A 63 -8.81 -9.70 8.23
C PRO A 63 -9.63 -8.40 8.34
N LEU A 64 -8.97 -7.23 8.35
CA LEU A 64 -9.62 -5.91 8.36
C LEU A 64 -10.00 -5.40 6.96
N ARG A 65 -10.00 -6.28 5.95
CA ARG A 65 -10.42 -5.99 4.57
C ARG A 65 -9.53 -4.98 3.83
N GLY A 66 -8.24 -4.90 4.15
CA GLY A 66 -7.24 -4.11 3.41
C GLY A 66 -6.37 -4.99 2.49
N SER A 67 -5.78 -4.41 1.44
CA SER A 67 -4.81 -5.13 0.59
C SER A 67 -3.51 -5.37 1.35
N LYS A 68 -3.03 -6.62 1.40
CA LYS A 68 -1.69 -6.94 1.95
C LYS A 68 -0.59 -6.32 1.08
N LEU A 69 -0.77 -6.35 -0.24
CA LEU A 69 0.16 -5.76 -1.19
C LEU A 69 0.29 -4.25 -0.98
N TRP A 70 -0.80 -3.55 -0.69
CA TRP A 70 -0.75 -2.12 -0.37
C TRP A 70 0.05 -1.81 0.90
N GLN A 71 -0.04 -2.67 1.94
CA GLN A 71 0.74 -2.47 3.17
C GLN A 71 2.24 -2.56 2.91
N VAL A 72 2.67 -3.48 2.04
CA VAL A 72 4.08 -3.58 1.65
C VAL A 72 4.45 -2.44 0.70
N GLY A 73 3.58 -2.11 -0.25
CA GLY A 73 3.77 -1.05 -1.22
C GLY A 73 3.97 0.32 -0.56
N VAL A 74 3.21 0.67 0.48
CA VAL A 74 3.38 1.96 1.16
C VAL A 74 4.73 2.04 1.90
N LEU A 75 5.21 0.92 2.46
CA LEU A 75 6.56 0.87 3.04
C LEU A 75 7.63 1.05 1.96
N ALA A 76 7.48 0.37 0.81
CA ALA A 76 8.39 0.50 -0.31
C ALA A 76 8.44 1.94 -0.85
N LEU A 77 7.27 2.58 -1.02
CA LEU A 77 7.17 3.98 -1.42
C LEU A 77 7.81 4.93 -0.40
N TRP A 78 7.66 4.65 0.90
CA TRP A 78 8.28 5.45 1.95
C TRP A 78 9.81 5.35 1.92
N LEU A 79 10.36 4.14 1.76
CA LEU A 79 11.80 3.92 1.63
C LEU A 79 12.35 4.61 0.37
N ASP A 80 11.61 4.54 -0.73
CA ASP A 80 11.97 5.22 -1.97
C ASP A 80 11.96 6.76 -1.82
N ALA A 81 11.07 7.31 -1.01
CA ALA A 81 10.97 8.76 -0.79
C ALA A 81 12.01 9.31 0.20
N HIS A 82 12.47 8.51 1.15
CA HIS A 82 13.22 9.01 2.32
C HIS A 82 14.56 8.33 2.58
N ASP A 83 14.80 7.18 1.96
CA ASP A 83 15.87 6.27 2.37
C ASP A 83 16.70 5.78 1.17
N ARG A 84 16.64 6.54 0.05
CA ARG A 84 17.56 6.40 -1.07
C ARG A 84 18.96 6.77 -0.59
N VAL A 85 19.81 5.76 -0.46
CA VAL A 85 21.25 5.99 -0.27
C VAL A 85 21.72 6.73 -1.51
N ALA A 86 22.23 7.95 -1.32
CA ALA A 86 22.86 8.68 -2.41
C ALA A 86 24.01 7.82 -2.97
N ALA A 87 24.00 7.61 -4.28
CA ALA A 87 25.07 6.91 -4.99
C ALA A 87 26.42 7.62 -4.82
#